data_AF-A0AAD9ZHU0-F1
#
_entry.id   AF-A0AAD9ZHU0-F1
#
_cell.length_a   1.000
_cell.length_b   1.000
_cell.length_c   1.000
_cell.angle_alpha   90.00
_cell.angle_beta   90.00
_cell.angle_gamma   90.00
#
_symmetry.space_group_name_H-M   'P 1'
#
loop_
_entity.id
_entity.type
_entity.pdbx_description
1 polymer ?
#
loop_
_entity_poly.entity_id
_entity_poly.type
_entity_poly.pdbx_seq_one_letter_code
_entity_poly.pdbx_strand_id
1 'polypeptide(L)'
;MDKAARAYTEFKYNGYIGELRNLYKNVFDYVEAVGPHKWSRVHYPQRKFRVMTTNVAECINSCLKFARQLPMLTLAEFIRNMLQRWFHDRHRAAQSM
;
A
#
# COMPACT_ATOMS: atom_id res chain seq x y z
N MET A 1 -17.66 -8.29 -3.69
CA MET A 1 -17.10 -7.45 -2.59
C MET A 1 -15.66 -7.06 -2.82
N ASP A 2 -14.69 -7.99 -2.87
CA ASP A 2 -13.25 -7.66 -2.92
C ASP A 2 -12.89 -6.68 -4.05
N LYS A 3 -13.45 -6.88 -5.25
CA LYS A 3 -13.23 -6.01 -6.42
C LYS A 3 -13.69 -4.57 -6.17
N ALA A 4 -14.88 -4.37 -5.60
CA ALA A 4 -15.40 -3.05 -5.25
C ALA A 4 -14.58 -2.42 -4.12
N ALA A 5 -14.29 -3.18 -3.07
CA ALA A 5 -13.51 -2.72 -1.92
C ALA A 5 -12.11 -2.20 -2.31
N ARG A 6 -11.47 -2.85 -3.30
CA ARG A 6 -10.11 -2.53 -3.74
C ARG A 6 -10.04 -1.62 -4.96
N ALA A 7 -11.19 -1.17 -5.48
CA ALA A 7 -11.23 -0.30 -6.64
C ALA A 7 -10.45 1.00 -6.38
N TYR A 8 -9.62 1.40 -7.36
CA TYR A 8 -8.81 2.61 -7.29
C TYR A 8 -9.53 3.86 -7.83
N THR A 9 -10.63 3.67 -8.55
CA THR A 9 -11.39 4.75 -9.17
C THR A 9 -12.89 4.57 -8.90
N GLU A 10 -13.61 5.69 -8.80
CA GLU A 10 -15.07 5.74 -8.66
C GLU A 10 -15.75 4.96 -9.79
N PHE A 11 -15.28 5.10 -11.03
CA PHE A 11 -15.83 4.39 -12.18
C PHE A 11 -15.82 2.87 -11.99
N LYS A 12 -14.67 2.29 -11.60
CA LYS A 12 -14.57 0.84 -11.37
C LYS A 12 -15.39 0.41 -10.16
N TYR A 13 -15.39 1.20 -9.09
CA TYR A 13 -16.20 0.94 -7.91
C TYR A 13 -17.69 0.84 -8.26
N ASN A 14 -18.22 1.84 -8.98
CA ASN A 14 -19.62 1.91 -9.36
C ASN A 14 -20.03 0.74 -10.27
N GLY A 15 -19.15 0.33 -11.19
CA GLY A 15 -19.36 -0.88 -11.99
C GLY A 15 -19.53 -2.13 -11.13
N TYR A 16 -18.59 -2.39 -10.21
CA TYR A 16 -18.63 -3.57 -9.34
C TYR A 16 -19.79 -3.55 -8.33
N ILE A 17 -20.17 -2.37 -7.83
CA ILE A 17 -21.32 -2.22 -6.93
C ILE A 17 -22.65 -2.39 -7.66
N GLY A 18 -22.75 -1.92 -8.90
CA GLY A 18 -23.91 -2.16 -9.76
C GLY A 18 -24.10 -3.66 -10.03
N GLU A 19 -23.03 -4.37 -10.39
CA GLU A 19 -23.06 -5.83 -10.55
C GLU A 19 -23.49 -6.55 -9.27
N LEU A 20 -22.93 -6.14 -8.12
CA LEU A 20 -23.29 -6.72 -6.82
C LEU A 20 -24.77 -6.49 -6.48
N ARG A 21 -25.29 -5.29 -6.72
CA ARG A 21 -26.71 -4.97 -6.51
C ARG A 21 -27.61 -5.85 -7.35
N ASN A 22 -27.24 -6.09 -8.61
CA ASN A 22 -28.03 -6.89 -9.54
C ASN A 22 -28.01 -8.38 -9.20
N LEU A 23 -26.86 -8.92 -8.76
CA LEU A 23 -26.72 -10.35 -8.47
C LEU A 23 -27.13 -10.72 -7.04
N TYR A 24 -26.85 -9.86 -6.06
CA TYR A 24 -26.98 -10.15 -4.64
C TYR A 24 -27.51 -8.93 -3.86
N LYS A 25 -28.77 -8.59 -4.08
CA LYS A 25 -29.41 -7.39 -3.49
C LYS A 25 -29.29 -7.34 -1.96
N ASN A 26 -29.57 -8.44 -1.26
CA ASN A 26 -29.46 -8.54 0.20
C ASN A 26 -28.05 -8.22 0.73
N VAL A 27 -27.04 -8.69 0.01
CA VAL A 27 -25.64 -8.47 0.33
C VAL A 27 -25.24 -7.02 0.03
N PHE A 28 -25.77 -6.44 -1.06
CA PHE A 28 -25.63 -5.03 -1.38
C PHE A 28 -26.22 -4.14 -0.28
N ASP A 29 -27.47 -4.39 0.13
CA ASP A 29 -28.17 -3.60 1.15
C ASP A 29 -27.39 -3.61 2.48
N TYR A 30 -26.86 -4.77 2.87
CA TYR A 30 -26.00 -4.90 4.04
C TYR A 30 -24.74 -4.02 3.96
N VAL A 31 -23.99 -4.06 2.85
CA VAL A 31 -22.74 -3.30 2.76
C VAL A 31 -22.95 -1.80 2.55
N GLU A 32 -24.07 -1.41 1.95
CA GLU A 32 -24.49 -0.01 1.87
C GLU A 32 -24.79 0.51 3.28
N ALA A 33 -25.52 -0.27 4.10
CA ALA A 33 -25.81 0.07 5.50
C ALA A 33 -24.55 0.16 6.37
N VAL A 34 -23.54 -0.69 6.15
CA VAL A 34 -22.23 -0.60 6.85
C VAL A 34 -21.54 0.74 6.55
N GLY A 35 -21.74 1.28 5.35
CA GLY A 35 -21.16 2.54 4.88
C GLY A 35 -19.87 2.31 4.07
N PRO A 36 -19.82 2.71 2.79
CA PRO A 36 -18.66 2.49 1.91
C PRO A 36 -17.34 3.04 2.44
N HIS A 37 -17.35 4.14 3.20
CA HIS A 37 -16.15 4.72 3.82
C HIS A 37 -15.41 3.76 4.77
N LYS A 38 -16.07 2.71 5.28
CA LYS A 38 -15.46 1.74 6.20
C LYS A 38 -14.71 0.62 5.48
N TRP A 39 -15.06 0.31 4.24
CA TRP A 39 -14.58 -0.89 3.55
C TRP A 39 -14.11 -0.65 2.11
N SER A 40 -14.51 0.45 1.49
CA SER A 40 -14.11 0.82 0.13
C SER A 40 -12.92 1.78 0.14
N ARG A 41 -11.90 1.43 -0.64
CA ARG A 41 -10.68 2.23 -0.78
C ARG A 41 -10.93 3.62 -1.36
N VAL A 42 -11.82 3.74 -2.34
CA VAL A 42 -12.09 5.02 -3.02
C VAL A 42 -12.86 6.01 -2.13
N HIS A 43 -13.68 5.49 -1.22
CA HIS A 43 -14.46 6.29 -0.27
C HIS A 43 -13.80 6.41 1.11
N TYR A 44 -12.63 5.82 1.31
CA TYR A 44 -11.92 5.94 2.58
C TYR A 44 -11.39 7.38 2.73
N PRO A 45 -11.67 8.09 3.84
CA PRO A 45 -11.39 9.53 3.97
C PRO A 45 -9.91 9.91 3.81
N GLN A 46 -9.03 8.98 4.15
CA GLN A 46 -7.59 9.16 4.06
C GLN A 46 -7.09 8.33 2.87
N ARG A 47 -6.40 8.94 1.91
CA ARG A 47 -5.66 8.14 0.92
C ARG A 47 -4.61 7.34 1.68
N LYS A 48 -4.91 6.08 2.02
CA LYS A 48 -3.93 5.09 2.47
C LYS A 48 -3.04 4.79 1.26
N PHE A 49 -2.18 5.73 0.93
CA PHE A 49 -0.94 5.40 0.26
C PHE A 49 -0.22 4.45 1.20
N ARG A 50 0.10 3.31 0.64
CA ARG A 50 0.59 2.12 1.30
C ARG A 50 2.02 2.37 1.78
N VAL A 51 2.21 3.22 2.78
CA VAL A 51 3.52 3.41 3.43
C VAL A 51 3.75 2.31 4.46
N MET A 52 2.68 1.74 5.03
CA MET A 52 2.75 0.55 5.87
C MET A 52 2.07 -0.64 5.17
N THR A 53 2.77 -1.27 4.22
CA THR A 53 2.60 -2.72 4.06
C THR A 53 3.72 -3.39 4.83
N THR A 54 3.40 -4.45 5.57
CA THR A 54 4.37 -5.39 6.17
C THR A 54 5.54 -5.68 5.24
N ASN A 55 5.29 -5.75 3.93
CA ASN A 55 6.30 -5.88 2.88
C ASN A 55 7.48 -4.88 2.95
N VAL A 56 7.27 -3.62 3.36
CA VAL A 56 8.39 -2.65 3.48
C VAL A 56 9.27 -2.99 4.66
N ALA A 57 8.66 -3.28 5.81
CA ALA A 57 9.39 -3.71 7.00
C ALA A 57 10.07 -5.07 6.78
N GLU A 58 9.42 -6.01 6.08
CA GLU A 58 9.97 -7.30 5.68
C GLU A 58 11.14 -7.15 4.71
N CYS A 59 11.02 -6.29 3.68
CA CYS A 59 12.12 -5.99 2.78
C CYS A 59 13.31 -5.39 3.53
N ILE A 60 13.07 -4.40 4.41
CA ILE A 60 14.14 -3.80 5.23
C ILE A 60 14.77 -4.85 6.15
N ASN A 61 13.96 -5.68 6.82
CA ASN A 61 14.47 -6.76 7.68
C ASN A 61 15.29 -7.79 6.90
N SER A 62 14.89 -8.11 5.66
CA SER A 62 15.62 -9.00 4.77
C SER A 62 16.97 -8.38 4.36
N CYS A 63 16.98 -7.12 3.93
CA CYS A 63 18.21 -6.38 3.59
C CYS A 63 19.17 -6.26 4.78
N LEU A 64 18.64 -6.16 5.99
CA LEU A 64 19.44 -6.01 7.22
C LEU A 64 19.74 -7.33 7.93
N LYS A 65 19.31 -8.48 7.39
CA LYS A 65 19.41 -9.78 8.07
C LYS A 65 20.83 -10.11 8.56
N PHE A 66 21.83 -9.84 7.74
CA PHE A 66 23.25 -10.05 8.08
C PHE A 66 23.83 -8.87 8.87
N ALA A 67 23.46 -7.64 8.54
CA ALA A 67 23.96 -6.44 9.21
C ALA A 67 23.53 -6.36 10.68
N ARG A 68 22.39 -6.95 11.05
CA ARG A 68 21.90 -7.03 12.44
C ARG A 68 22.79 -7.83 13.39
N GLN A 69 23.68 -8.66 12.86
CA GLN A 69 24.66 -9.41 13.65
C GLN A 69 25.94 -8.60 13.93
N LEU A 70 26.06 -7.41 13.32
CA LEU A 70 27.21 -6.54 13.47
C LEU A 70 27.03 -5.60 14.67
N PRO A 71 28.13 -5.04 15.21
CA PRO A 71 28.05 -3.98 16.22
C PRO A 71 27.17 -2.82 15.78
N MET A 72 26.52 -2.15 16.74
CA MET A 72 25.53 -1.08 16.49
C MET A 72 26.06 0.02 15.55
N LEU A 73 27.32 0.42 15.73
CA LEU A 73 27.99 1.40 14.87
C LEU A 73 28.08 0.91 13.42
N THR A 74 28.51 -0.34 13.22
CA THR A 74 28.64 -0.94 11.88
C THR A 74 27.29 -1.11 11.20
N LEU A 75 26.24 -1.47 11.95
CA LEU A 75 24.87 -1.51 11.45
C LEU A 75 24.38 -0.11 11.01
N ALA A 76 24.64 0.92 11.82
CA ALA A 76 24.26 2.29 11.50
C ALA A 76 24.97 2.80 10.24
N GLU A 77 26.27 2.52 10.09
CA GLU A 77 27.01 2.85 8.87
C GLU A 77 26.50 2.11 7.64
N PHE A 78 26.16 0.82 7.79
CA PHE A 78 25.57 0.03 6.71
C PHE A 78 24.24 0.63 6.23
N ILE A 79 23.35 0.96 7.16
CA ILE A 79 22.05 1.60 6.85
C ILE A 79 22.27 2.96 6.17
N ARG A 80 23.19 3.78 6.69
CA ARG A 80 23.52 5.09 6.10
C ARG A 80 23.98 4.95 4.65
N ASN A 81 24.94 4.06 4.40
CA ASN A 81 25.48 3.82 3.06
C ASN A 81 24.40 3.31 2.08
N MET A 82 23.52 2.42 2.54
CA MET A 82 22.41 1.89 1.75
C MET A 82 21.44 3.02 1.34
N LEU A 83 21.02 3.86 2.29
CA LEU A 83 20.11 4.98 2.03
C LEU A 83 20.73 6.02 1.10
N GLN A 84 22.00 6.38 1.31
CA GLN A 84 22.71 7.35 0.47
C GLN A 84 22.77 6.89 -0.99
N ARG A 85 23.12 5.63 -1.24
CA ARG A 85 23.13 5.05 -2.60
C ARG A 85 21.75 5.10 -3.23
N TRP A 86 20.73 4.66 -2.50
CA TRP A 86 19.36 4.63 -3.01
C TRP A 86 18.83 6.01 -3.42
N PHE A 87 19.08 7.04 -2.59
CA PHE A 87 18.70 8.40 -2.94
C PHE A 87 19.52 8.96 -4.10
N HIS A 88 20.83 8.66 -4.15
CA HIS A 88 21.70 9.06 -5.25
C HIS A 88 21.23 8.50 -6.60
N ASP A 89 20.97 7.20 -6.67
CA ASP A 89 20.54 6.53 -7.89
C ASP A 89 19.18 7.07 -8.36
N ARG A 90 18.25 7.29 -7.43
CA ARG A 90 16.92 7.83 -7.74
C ARG A 90 16.99 9.28 -8.21
N HIS A 91 17.91 10.08 -7.68
CA HIS A 91 18.15 11.44 -8.14
C HIS A 91 18.70 11.45 -9.57
N ARG A 92 19.71 10.60 -9.86
CA ARG A 92 20.26 10.47 -11.21
C ARG A 92 19.21 10.03 -12.22
N ALA A 93 18.40 9.03 -11.88
CA ALA A 93 17.35 8.53 -12.76
C ALA A 93 16.31 9.63 -13.10
N ALA A 94 15.99 10.50 -12.15
CA ALA A 94 15.07 11.62 -12.36
C ALA A 94 15.67 12.75 -13.21
N GLN A 95 17.00 12.92 -13.20
CA GLN A 95 17.71 13.90 -14.03
C GLN A 95 17.96 13.43 -15.47
N SER A 96 17.92 12.11 -15.70
CA SER A 96 18.07 11.51 -17.02
C SER A 96 16.74 11.31 -17.78
N MET A 97 15.64 11.80 -17.22
CA MET A 97 14.30 11.84 -17.85
C MET A 97 14.00 13.25 -18.36
#